data_AF-A0A6D1AIB9-F1
#
_entry.id   AF-A0A6D1AIB9-F1
#
_cell.length_a   1.000
_cell.length_b   1.000
_cell.length_c   1.000
_cell.angle_alpha   90.00
_cell.angle_beta   90.00
_cell.angle_gamma   90.00
#
_symmetry.space_group_name_H-M   'P 1'
#
loop_
_entity.id
_entity.type
_entity.pdbx_description
1 polymer ?
#
loop_
_entity_poly.entity_id
_entity_poly.type
_entity_poly.pdbx_seq_one_letter_code
_entity_poly.pdbx_strand_id
1 'polypeptide(L)' 'TFKEQNPSVISHIDAADWADLIIVAPATANVIGKLANGIADDMLTTTLLAATAPVWIAPAMNVHMYDHPAVKRNISVL' A
#
# COMPACT_ATOMS: atom_id res chain seq x y z
N THR A 1 1.28 8.09 -17.50
CA THR A 1 0.21 7.08 -17.62
C THR A 1 0.86 5.74 -17.90
N PHE A 2 0.77 4.79 -16.97
CA PHE A 2 1.41 3.48 -17.12
C PHE A 2 0.84 2.74 -18.33
N LYS A 3 1.73 2.14 -19.14
CA LYS A 3 1.36 1.30 -20.28
C LYS A 3 1.48 -0.17 -19.85
N GLU A 4 0.33 -0.82 -19.79
CA GLU A 4 0.20 -2.26 -19.57
C GLU A 4 0.80 -3.01 -20.77
N GLN A 5 1.82 -3.82 -20.54
CA GLN A 5 2.51 -4.58 -21.60
C GLN A 5 1.81 -5.90 -21.95
N ASN A 6 0.88 -6.39 -21.10
CA ASN A 6 0.19 -7.65 -21.37
C ASN A 6 -1.20 -7.72 -20.67
N PRO A 7 -2.32 -7.54 -21.38
CA PRO A 7 -3.68 -7.54 -20.81
C PRO A 7 -4.16 -8.89 -20.28
N SER A 8 -3.42 -9.98 -20.54
CA SER A 8 -3.82 -11.36 -20.24
C SER A 8 -3.37 -11.86 -18.87
N VAL A 9 -2.59 -11.06 -18.14
CA VAL A 9 -2.00 -11.39 -16.84
C VAL A 9 -2.41 -10.25 -15.90
N ILE A 10 -3.26 -10.52 -14.91
CA ILE A 10 -3.71 -9.47 -14.00
C ILE A 10 -2.55 -9.19 -13.04
N SER A 11 -1.63 -8.33 -13.48
CA SER A 11 -0.30 -8.16 -12.86
C SER A 11 -0.32 -7.79 -11.38
N HIS A 12 -1.42 -7.23 -10.86
CA HIS A 12 -1.59 -6.89 -9.45
C HIS A 12 -2.16 -8.03 -8.60
N ILE A 13 -2.82 -9.01 -9.21
CA ILE A 13 -3.32 -10.22 -8.53
C ILE A 13 -2.20 -11.26 -8.47
N ASP A 14 -1.49 -11.51 -9.58
CA ASP A 14 -0.42 -12.50 -9.58
C ASP A 14 0.74 -12.12 -8.65
N ALA A 15 1.06 -10.83 -8.53
CA ALA A 15 2.08 -10.35 -7.59
C ALA A 15 1.62 -10.42 -6.12
N ALA A 16 0.33 -10.22 -5.87
CA ALA A 16 -0.27 -10.32 -4.55
C ALA A 16 -0.36 -11.78 -4.08
N ASP A 17 -0.76 -12.69 -4.97
CA ASP A 17 -0.88 -14.12 -4.69
C ASP A 17 0.48 -14.84 -4.62
N TRP A 18 1.51 -14.30 -5.29
CA TRP A 18 2.87 -14.84 -5.24
C TRP A 18 3.60 -14.53 -3.93
N ALA A 19 3.29 -13.40 -3.30
CA ALA A 19 4.06 -12.92 -2.16
C ALA A 19 3.67 -13.65 -0.86
N ASP A 20 4.64 -14.24 -0.15
CA ASP A 20 4.41 -14.77 1.21
C ASP A 20 4.37 -13.66 2.28
N LEU A 21 4.96 -12.49 1.98
CA LEU A 21 5.02 -11.29 2.82
C LEU A 21 5.24 -10.08 1.92
N ILE A 22 4.51 -8.99 2.18
CA ILE A 22 4.69 -7.72 1.48
C ILE A 22 5.20 -6.66 2.44
N ILE A 23 6.28 -5.97 2.09
CA ILE A 23 6.85 -4.89 2.89
C ILE A 23 6.80 -3.58 2.10
N VAL A 24 6.19 -2.55 2.67
CA VAL A 24 6.17 -1.19 2.13
C VAL A 24 7.20 -0.35 2.88
N ALA A 25 8.35 -0.12 2.26
CA ALA A 25 9.43 0.71 2.80
C ALA A 25 10.11 1.52 1.67
N PRO A 26 10.15 2.86 1.74
CA PRO A 26 9.51 3.73 2.73
C PRO A 26 7.99 3.85 2.54
N ALA A 27 7.21 3.75 3.62
CA ALA A 27 5.79 4.04 3.60
C ALA A 27 5.52 5.51 3.96
N THR A 28 5.09 6.29 2.97
CA THR A 28 4.71 7.69 3.16
C THR A 28 3.33 7.81 3.79
N ALA A 29 3.00 8.99 4.35
CA ALA A 29 1.67 9.29 4.88
C ALA A 29 0.56 9.07 3.85
N ASN A 30 0.84 9.30 2.56
CA ASN A 30 -0.10 9.11 1.47
C ASN A 30 -0.46 7.62 1.29
N VAL A 31 0.53 6.73 1.24
CA VAL A 31 0.29 5.29 1.10
C VAL A 31 -0.46 4.76 2.33
N ILE A 32 -0.03 5.13 3.53
CA ILE A 32 -0.72 4.78 4.78
C ILE A 32 -2.17 5.27 4.78
N GLY A 33 -2.41 6.50 4.33
CA GLY A 33 -3.76 7.06 4.23
C GLY A 33 -4.63 6.35 3.21
N LYS A 34 -4.09 6.00 2.06
CA LYS A 34 -4.83 5.26 1.03
C LYS A 34 -5.20 3.86 1.52
N LEU A 35 -4.25 3.11 2.08
CA LEU A 35 -4.48 1.76 2.61
C LEU A 35 -5.52 1.76 3.74
N ALA A 36 -5.37 2.64 4.72
CA ALA A 36 -6.28 2.70 5.88
C ALA A 36 -7.73 3.05 5.51
N ASN A 37 -7.96 3.63 4.32
CA ASN A 37 -9.29 4.02 3.85
C ASN A 37 -9.71 3.25 2.59
N GLY A 38 -9.01 2.19 2.19
CA GLY A 38 -9.37 1.33 1.06
C GLY A 38 -9.27 2.01 -0.31
N ILE A 39 -8.43 3.03 -0.46
CA ILE A 39 -8.20 3.72 -1.73
C ILE A 39 -7.12 2.96 -2.51
N ALA A 40 -7.47 2.50 -3.72
CA ALA A 40 -6.61 1.70 -4.60
C ALA A 40 -6.57 2.28 -6.02
N ASP A 41 -5.93 3.44 -6.17
CA ASP A 41 -5.86 4.24 -7.40
C ASP A 41 -4.50 4.13 -8.14
N ASP A 42 -3.56 3.37 -7.60
CA ASP A 42 -2.28 3.05 -8.23
C ASP A 42 -1.93 1.56 -8.06
N MET A 43 -0.99 1.05 -8.86
CA MET A 43 -0.65 -0.38 -8.87
C MET A 43 -0.22 -0.90 -7.48
N LEU A 44 0.49 -0.09 -6.70
CA LEU A 44 0.91 -0.47 -5.35
C LEU A 44 -0.30 -0.65 -4.43
N THR A 45 -1.17 0.36 -4.37
CA THR A 45 -2.35 0.35 -3.49
C THR A 45 -3.39 -0.68 -3.94
N THR A 46 -3.55 -0.92 -5.25
CA THR A 46 -4.38 -2.01 -5.78
C THR A 46 -3.82 -3.39 -5.42
N THR A 47 -2.51 -3.60 -5.54
CA THR A 47 -1.87 -4.87 -5.16
C THR A 47 -2.00 -5.14 -3.66
N LEU A 48 -1.75 -4.13 -2.83
CA LEU A 48 -1.84 -4.24 -1.38
C LEU A 48 -3.27 -4.47 -0.88
N LEU A 49 -4.27 -3.89 -1.55
CA LEU A 49 -5.66 -4.13 -1.21
C LEU A 49 -6.14 -5.53 -1.61
N ALA A 50 -5.55 -6.12 -2.65
CA ALA A 50 -5.82 -7.48 -3.10
C ALA A 50 -4.99 -8.55 -2.36
N ALA A 51 -3.95 -8.16 -1.62
CA ALA A 51 -3.04 -9.07 -0.95
C ALA A 51 -3.73 -9.86 0.16
N THR A 52 -3.55 -11.18 0.14
CA THR A 52 -3.96 -12.09 1.22
C THR A 52 -2.81 -12.38 2.19
N ALA A 53 -1.57 -12.14 1.76
CA ALA A 53 -0.38 -12.26 2.58
C ALA A 53 -0.25 -11.11 3.59
N PRO A 54 0.48 -11.32 4.71
CA PRO A 54 0.75 -10.26 5.67
C PRO A 54 1.41 -9.04 4.99
N VAL A 55 0.97 -7.85 5.36
CA VAL A 55 1.53 -6.58 4.87
C VAL A 55 2.20 -5.86 6.03
N TRP A 56 3.49 -5.56 5.90
CA TRP A 56 4.25 -4.77 6.86
C TRP A 56 4.54 -3.39 6.29
N ILE A 57 4.39 -2.38 7.13
CA ILE A 57 4.54 -0.98 6.75
C ILE A 57 5.67 -0.38 7.56
N ALA A 58 6.66 0.24 6.90
CA ALA A 58 7.76 0.96 7.53
C ALA A 58 7.58 2.47 7.30
N PRO A 59 6.94 3.21 8.23
CA PRO A 59 6.63 4.62 8.05
C PRO A 59 7.89 5.47 7.91
N ALA A 60 7.96 6.30 6.87
CA ALA A 60 9.04 7.25 6.68
C ALA A 60 8.48 8.58 6.15
N MET A 61 8.54 9.60 6.99
CA MET A 61 8.03 10.95 6.73
C MET A 61 8.59 11.95 7.73
N ASN A 62 8.34 13.25 7.48
CA ASN A 62 8.66 14.30 8.44
C ASN A 62 7.94 14.09 9.79
N VAL A 63 8.58 14.48 10.89
CA VAL A 63 8.05 14.30 12.27
C VAL A 63 6.66 14.92 12.45
N HIS A 64 6.37 16.08 11.86
CA HIS A 64 5.05 16.71 11.93
C HIS A 64 3.99 15.95 11.15
N MET A 65 4.37 15.29 10.06
CA MET A 65 3.46 14.41 9.32
C MET A 65 3.17 13.15 10.13
N TYR A 66 4.18 12.58 10.78
CA TYR A 66 4.03 11.39 11.60
C TYR A 66 3.14 11.64 12.82
N ASP A 67 3.28 12.80 13.47
CA ASP A 67 2.48 13.19 14.64
C ASP A 67 1.09 13.75 14.30
N HIS A 68 0.76 13.89 13.02
CA HIS A 68 -0.56 14.32 12.61
C HIS A 68 -1.63 13.30 13.04
N PRO A 69 -2.73 13.72 13.71
CA PRO A 69 -3.74 12.80 14.24
C PRO A 69 -4.32 11.85 13.19
N ALA A 70 -4.52 12.32 11.96
CA ALA A 70 -4.98 11.47 10.86
C ALA A 70 -4.00 10.34 10.52
N VAL A 71 -2.69 10.62 10.55
CA VAL A 71 -1.66 9.61 10.27
C VAL A 71 -1.59 8.60 11.42
N LYS A 72 -1.61 9.04 12.67
CA LYS A 72 -1.68 8.13 13.84
C LYS A 72 -2.92 7.23 13.80
N ARG A 73 -4.09 7.80 13.48
CA ARG A 73 -5.33 7.03 13.29
C ARG A 73 -5.16 5.98 12.20
N ASN A 74 -4.64 6.37 11.04
CA ASN A 74 -4.43 5.45 9.93
C ASN A 74 -3.43 4.33 10.28
N ILE A 75 -2.36 4.64 11.00
CA ILE A 75 -1.41 3.62 11.49
C ILE A 75 -2.06 2.67 12.49
N SER A 76 -2.99 3.15 13.34
CA SER A 76 -3.63 2.30 14.36
C SER A 76 -4.63 1.28 13.81
N VAL A 77 -5.09 1.44 12.57
CA VAL A 77 -6.08 0.55 11.93
C VAL A 77 -5.48 -0.38 10.89
N LEU A 78 -4.19 -0.19 10.58
CA LEU A 78 -3.40 -1.04 9.68
C LEU A 78 -2.54 -2.00 10.51
#